data_AF-A0A957SGH1-F1
#
_entry.id   AF-A0A957SGH1-F1
#
_cell.length_a   1.000
_cell.length_b   1.000
_cell.length_c   1.000
_cell.angle_alpha   90.00
_cell.angle_beta   90.00
_cell.angle_gamma   90.00
#
_symmetry.space_group_name_H-M   'P 1'
#
loop_
_entity.id
_entity.type
_entity.pdbx_description
1 polymer ?
#
loop_
_entity_poly.entity_id
_entity_poly.type
_entity_poly.pdbx_seq_one_letter_code
_entity_poly.pdbx_strand_id
1 'polypeptide(L)'
;MKLLFITPQLPFPPHQGTTIRNYNLIASLSQKHTIDLLTFTPTGEPIAGEHPLYRFCRRIGVAAEPRRSAALRILDTVRSPLPDMALRLESNPMRALVQAWITRATTANGETNPDYHIKPDNDISPDYDINPDYDINPGYDNNPGYDIVQVEGIEVAQYGRLAVEHPAWGAHRPALIFDDHNCEYLLQKRNAMTDLRTPARWPAALYSLVQWRKLVRYERATCRVADAVA
;
A
#
# COMPACT_ATOMS: atom_id res chain seq x y z
N MET A 1 13.32 1.35 -13.67
CA MET A 1 12.41 2.15 -12.84
C MET A 1 12.18 1.44 -11.51
N LYS A 2 11.89 2.21 -10.47
CA LYS A 2 11.52 1.75 -9.13
C LYS A 2 10.05 1.96 -8.89
N LEU A 3 9.37 0.87 -8.57
CA LEU A 3 7.93 0.83 -8.39
C LEU A 3 7.64 0.47 -6.94
N LEU A 4 6.79 1.27 -6.28
CA LEU A 4 6.20 0.94 -5.00
C LEU A 4 4.81 0.36 -5.22
N PHE A 5 4.62 -0.92 -4.96
CA PHE A 5 3.30 -1.55 -4.92
C PHE A 5 2.71 -1.42 -3.51
N ILE A 6 1.43 -1.02 -3.43
CA ILE A 6 0.66 -1.03 -2.19
C ILE A 6 -0.57 -1.91 -2.42
N THR A 7 -0.66 -3.01 -1.66
CA THR A 7 -1.70 -4.02 -1.83
C THR A 7 -2.52 -4.21 -0.54
N PRO A 8 -3.82 -4.54 -0.65
CA PRO A 8 -4.71 -4.66 0.50
C PRO A 8 -4.55 -5.99 1.23
N GLN A 9 -3.88 -6.95 0.60
CA GLN A 9 -3.55 -8.27 1.14
C GLN A 9 -2.29 -8.81 0.46
N LEU A 10 -1.59 -9.70 1.14
CA LEU A 10 -0.40 -10.36 0.60
C LEU A 10 -0.73 -11.05 -0.74
N PRO A 11 -0.02 -10.75 -1.84
CA PRO A 11 -0.30 -11.33 -3.16
C PRO A 11 0.23 -12.77 -3.27
N PHE A 12 0.28 -13.52 -2.17
CA PHE A 12 0.69 -14.91 -2.12
C PHE A 12 0.06 -15.61 -0.91
N PRO A 13 -0.35 -16.87 -1.02
CA PRO A 13 -0.40 -17.68 -2.25
C PRO A 13 -1.49 -17.20 -3.22
N PRO A 14 -1.28 -17.30 -4.55
CA PRO A 14 -2.19 -16.76 -5.56
C PRO A 14 -3.38 -17.70 -5.80
N HIS A 15 -4.30 -17.78 -4.83
CA HIS A 15 -5.48 -18.66 -4.89
C HIS A 15 -6.80 -17.93 -5.16
N GLN A 16 -6.81 -16.60 -5.19
CA GLN A 16 -8.01 -15.79 -5.36
C GLN A 16 -7.80 -14.73 -6.44
N GLY A 17 -8.87 -14.23 -7.06
CA GLY A 17 -8.78 -13.32 -8.22
C GLY A 17 -7.81 -12.15 -8.02
N THR A 18 -7.95 -11.40 -6.92
CA THR A 18 -7.07 -10.27 -6.59
C THR A 18 -5.62 -10.71 -6.31
N THR A 19 -5.40 -11.80 -5.57
CA THR A 19 -4.02 -12.26 -5.29
C THR A 19 -3.34 -12.82 -6.54
N ILE A 20 -4.07 -13.51 -7.41
CA ILE A 20 -3.58 -13.99 -8.72
C ILE A 20 -3.17 -12.81 -9.60
N ARG A 21 -4.02 -11.78 -9.70
CA ARG A 21 -3.75 -10.60 -10.53
C ARG A 21 -2.50 -9.86 -10.04
N ASN A 22 -2.47 -9.50 -8.76
CA ASN A 22 -1.37 -8.73 -8.18
C ASN A 22 -0.04 -9.52 -8.24
N TYR A 23 -0.08 -10.83 -7.98
CA TYR A 23 1.09 -11.69 -8.09
C TYR A 23 1.67 -11.69 -9.50
N ASN A 24 0.84 -11.94 -10.52
CA ASN A 24 1.30 -12.04 -11.90
C ASN A 24 1.74 -10.68 -12.45
N LEU A 25 1.11 -9.59 -12.01
CA LEU A 25 1.53 -8.24 -12.37
C LEU A 25 2.92 -7.93 -11.82
N ILE A 26 3.14 -8.20 -10.52
CA ILE A 26 4.44 -8.05 -9.86
C ILE A 26 5.50 -8.92 -10.56
N ALA A 27 5.20 -10.20 -10.78
CA ALA A 27 6.13 -11.14 -11.41
C ALA A 27 6.49 -10.76 -12.86
N SER A 28 5.57 -10.14 -13.60
CA SER A 28 5.82 -9.67 -14.96
C SER A 28 6.67 -8.39 -14.97
N LEU A 29 6.36 -7.43 -14.10
CA LEU A 29 7.05 -6.15 -14.02
C LEU A 29 8.45 -6.26 -13.41
N SER A 30 8.67 -7.22 -12.50
CA SER A 30 9.97 -7.42 -11.85
C SER A 30 11.08 -7.82 -12.83
N GLN A 31 10.73 -8.29 -14.02
CA GLN A 31 11.69 -8.65 -15.07
C GLN A 31 12.45 -7.43 -15.61
N LYS A 32 11.86 -6.24 -15.53
CA LYS A 32 12.43 -4.98 -16.08
C LYS A 32 12.57 -3.87 -15.04
N HIS A 33 11.98 -4.05 -13.87
CA HIS A 33 11.83 -3.00 -12.88
C HIS A 33 12.13 -3.52 -11.47
N THR A 34 12.61 -2.62 -10.61
CA THR A 34 12.80 -2.91 -9.19
C THR A 34 11.48 -2.66 -8.47
N ILE A 35 10.97 -3.67 -7.78
CA ILE A 35 9.69 -3.59 -7.07
C ILE A 35 9.93 -3.61 -5.57
N ASP A 36 9.31 -2.66 -4.88
CA ASP A 36 9.13 -2.68 -3.44
C ASP A 36 7.63 -2.86 -3.15
N LEU A 37 7.29 -3.68 -2.14
CA LEU A 37 5.90 -4.02 -1.83
C LEU A 37 5.55 -3.61 -0.41
N LEU A 38 4.46 -2.86 -0.26
CA LEU A 38 3.75 -2.68 1.00
C LEU A 38 2.44 -3.46 0.96
N THR A 39 2.16 -4.22 2.01
CA THR A 39 0.99 -5.10 2.04
C THR A 39 0.46 -5.30 3.45
N PHE A 40 -0.76 -5.81 3.55
CA PHE A 40 -1.34 -6.21 4.82
C PHE A 40 -1.29 -7.72 5.01
N THR A 41 -1.09 -8.13 6.27
CA THR A 41 -1.27 -9.52 6.71
C THR A 41 -2.13 -9.57 7.98
N PRO A 42 -2.77 -10.71 8.28
CA PRO A 42 -3.62 -10.82 9.47
C PRO A 42 -2.91 -10.56 10.80
N THR A 43 -1.62 -10.92 10.91
CA THR A 43 -0.81 -10.72 12.12
C THR A 43 0.04 -9.45 12.08
N GLY A 44 0.33 -8.92 10.89
CA GLY A 44 1.29 -7.83 10.70
C GLY A 44 2.75 -8.25 10.86
N GLU A 45 3.01 -9.54 11.06
CA GLU A 45 4.36 -10.06 11.20
C GLU A 45 5.11 -9.98 9.86
N PRO A 46 6.42 -9.71 9.89
CA PRO A 46 7.26 -9.82 8.71
C PRO A 46 7.14 -11.21 8.09
N ILE A 47 7.13 -11.28 6.76
CA ILE A 47 7.19 -12.55 6.06
C ILE A 47 8.61 -13.14 6.15
N ALA A 48 8.72 -14.47 6.18
CA ALA A 48 9.99 -15.17 6.25
C ALA A 48 10.90 -14.80 5.05
N GLY A 49 12.22 -14.71 5.27
CA GLY A 49 13.17 -14.32 4.21
C GLY A 49 13.18 -15.25 2.98
N GLU A 50 12.77 -16.51 3.14
CA GLU A 50 12.65 -17.48 2.04
C GLU A 50 11.35 -17.35 1.24
N HIS A 51 10.49 -16.38 1.57
CA HIS A 51 9.18 -16.24 0.95
C HIS A 51 9.28 -15.99 -0.57
N PRO A 52 8.47 -16.66 -1.42
CA PRO A 52 8.59 -16.60 -2.88
C PRO A 52 8.51 -15.20 -3.48
N LEU A 53 7.83 -14.26 -2.80
CA LEU A 53 7.75 -12.87 -3.26
C LEU A 53 9.10 -12.14 -3.27
N TYR A 54 10.07 -12.55 -2.45
CA TYR A 54 11.42 -11.96 -2.50
C TYR A 54 12.18 -12.25 -3.81
N ARG A 55 11.68 -13.19 -4.64
CA ARG A 55 12.18 -13.37 -6.02
C ARG A 55 11.80 -12.22 -6.95
N PHE A 56 10.74 -11.47 -6.63
CA PHE A 56 10.20 -10.40 -7.48
C PHE A 56 10.34 -9.02 -6.81
N CYS A 57 10.25 -8.97 -5.49
CA CYS A 57 10.31 -7.75 -4.71
C CYS A 57 11.66 -7.64 -4.00
N ARG A 58 12.32 -6.50 -4.14
CA ARG A 58 13.57 -6.18 -3.42
C ARG A 58 13.34 -6.07 -1.91
N ARG A 59 12.25 -5.43 -1.50
CA ARG A 59 11.84 -5.33 -0.09
C ARG A 59 10.33 -5.44 0.02
N ILE A 60 9.90 -5.97 1.17
CA ILE A 60 8.49 -6.17 1.49
C ILE A 60 8.25 -5.62 2.89
N GLY A 61 7.34 -4.65 3.02
CA GLY A 61 6.89 -4.09 4.27
C GLY A 61 5.46 -4.54 4.55
N VAL A 62 5.20 -4.91 5.80
CA VAL A 62 3.95 -5.53 6.21
C VAL A 62 3.32 -4.73 7.33
N ALA A 63 2.01 -4.51 7.25
CA ALA A 63 1.21 -3.98 8.34
C ALA A 63 0.12 -4.97 8.76
N ALA A 64 -0.26 -4.94 10.03
CA ALA A 64 -1.39 -5.73 10.52
C ALA A 64 -2.71 -5.21 9.94
N GLU A 65 -3.56 -6.13 9.51
CA GLU A 65 -4.95 -5.82 9.17
C GLU A 65 -5.71 -5.29 10.41
N PRO A 66 -6.31 -4.09 10.34
CA PRO A 66 -7.04 -3.55 11.47
C PRO A 66 -8.34 -4.35 11.69
N ARG A 67 -8.60 -4.72 12.94
CA ARG A 67 -9.85 -5.39 13.32
C ARG A 67 -10.92 -4.35 13.61
N ARG A 68 -12.04 -4.40 12.89
CA ARG A 68 -13.19 -3.50 13.10
C ARG A 68 -14.43 -4.30 13.49
N SER A 69 -15.06 -3.93 14.60
CA SER A 69 -16.31 -4.52 15.04
C SER A 69 -17.49 -4.01 14.20
N ALA A 70 -18.59 -4.79 14.15
CA ALA A 70 -19.80 -4.37 13.45
C ALA A 70 -20.36 -3.03 13.98
N ALA A 71 -20.27 -2.80 15.30
CA ALA A 71 -20.71 -1.56 15.93
C ALA A 71 -19.90 -0.34 15.45
N LEU A 72 -18.57 -0.48 15.36
CA LEU A 72 -17.71 0.57 14.83
C LEU A 72 -18.01 0.87 13.35
N ARG A 73 -18.26 -0.17 12.54
CA ARG A 73 -18.64 0.01 11.13
C ARG A 73 -19.94 0.81 10.97
N ILE A 74 -20.93 0.55 11.82
CA ILE A 74 -22.20 1.32 11.84
C ILE A 74 -21.91 2.77 12.24
N LEU A 75 -21.16 2.97 13.32
CA LEU A 75 -20.82 4.30 13.82
C LEU A 75 -20.08 5.14 12.76
N ASP A 76 -19.10 4.55 12.11
CA ASP A 76 -18.30 5.19 11.06
C ASP A 76 -19.11 5.43 9.79
N THR A 77 -20.07 4.55 9.47
CA THR A 77 -21.02 4.79 8.38
C THR A 77 -21.84 6.06 8.62
N VAL A 78 -22.10 6.44 9.87
CA VAL A 78 -22.81 7.68 10.19
C VAL A 78 -21.86 8.87 10.32
N ARG A 79 -20.75 8.71 11.04
CA ARG A 79 -19.89 9.84 11.45
C ARG A 79 -18.78 10.19 10.46
N SER A 80 -18.27 9.22 9.71
CA SER A 80 -17.14 9.45 8.80
C SER A 80 -17.63 9.88 7.42
N PRO A 81 -16.99 10.87 6.77
CA PRO A 81 -17.25 11.16 5.36
C PRO A 81 -16.67 10.10 4.41
N LEU A 82 -15.77 9.23 4.90
CA LEU A 82 -15.13 8.18 4.13
C LEU A 82 -16.03 6.94 4.00
N PRO A 83 -15.96 6.23 2.86
CA PRO A 83 -16.67 4.96 2.71
C PRO A 83 -16.07 3.89 3.61
N ASP A 84 -16.87 2.88 3.96
CA ASP A 84 -16.45 1.78 4.83
C ASP A 84 -15.24 1.02 4.27
N MET A 85 -15.11 0.93 2.94
CA MET A 85 -13.96 0.31 2.28
C MET A 85 -12.65 1.07 2.51
N ALA A 86 -12.66 2.40 2.44
CA ALA A 86 -11.48 3.21 2.76
C ALA A 86 -11.06 3.07 4.24
N LEU A 87 -12.06 2.94 5.13
CA LEU A 87 -11.84 2.73 6.55
C LEU A 87 -11.51 1.28 6.91
N ARG A 88 -11.67 0.34 5.98
CA ARG A 88 -11.49 -1.10 6.23
C ARG A 88 -10.04 -1.42 6.57
N LEU A 89 -9.10 -0.80 5.87
CA LEU A 89 -7.66 -1.00 6.04
C LEU A 89 -6.95 0.23 6.61
N GLU A 90 -7.68 1.23 7.10
CA GLU A 90 -7.08 2.40 7.74
C GLU A 90 -6.27 1.98 8.98
N SER A 91 -4.97 2.23 8.91
CA SER A 91 -3.96 1.69 9.82
C SER A 91 -2.78 2.66 9.96
N ASN A 92 -2.49 3.08 11.19
CA ASN A 92 -1.33 3.93 11.53
C ASN A 92 0.01 3.26 11.21
N PRO A 93 0.22 1.96 11.50
CA PRO A 93 1.42 1.24 11.06
C PRO A 93 1.68 1.35 9.55
N MET A 94 0.64 1.18 8.72
CA MET A 94 0.79 1.32 7.27
C MET A 94 1.12 2.77 6.87
N ARG A 95 0.48 3.78 7.49
CA ARG A 95 0.83 5.19 7.25
C ARG A 95 2.29 5.48 7.57
N ALA A 96 2.78 4.98 8.70
CA ALA A 96 4.17 5.14 9.12
C ALA A 96 5.14 4.45 8.16
N LEU A 97 4.82 3.24 7.68
CA LEU A 97 5.64 2.53 6.68
C LEU A 97 5.72 3.31 5.37
N VAL A 98 4.58 3.78 4.85
CA VAL A 98 4.55 4.61 3.64
C VAL A 98 5.41 5.85 3.84
N GLN A 99 5.20 6.62 4.91
CA GLN A 99 5.98 7.82 5.19
C GLN A 99 7.48 7.55 5.32
N ALA A 100 7.87 6.50 6.04
CA ALA A 100 9.27 6.12 6.21
C ALA A 100 9.92 5.74 4.87
N TRP A 101 9.24 4.95 4.04
CA TRP A 101 9.78 4.52 2.74
C TRP A 101 9.90 5.68 1.76
N ILE A 102 8.93 6.60 1.76
CA ILE A 102 8.94 7.80 0.92
C ILE A 102 10.01 8.78 1.40
N THR A 103 10.15 8.99 2.70
CA THR A 103 11.18 9.88 3.26
C THR A 103 12.57 9.38 2.92
N ARG A 104 12.83 8.07 3.09
CA ARG A 104 14.08 7.44 2.67
C ARG A 104 14.29 7.49 1.15
N ALA A 105 13.20 7.39 0.38
CA ALA A 105 13.23 7.54 -1.08
C ALA A 105 13.64 8.95 -1.53
N THR A 106 13.36 9.97 -0.72
CA THR A 106 13.67 11.37 -1.04
C THR A 106 15.02 11.84 -0.51
N THR A 107 15.48 11.34 0.65
CA THR A 107 16.73 11.82 1.28
C THR A 107 17.98 11.38 0.54
N ALA A 108 18.05 10.14 0.06
CA ALA A 108 19.22 9.70 -0.72
C ALA A 108 19.24 10.24 -2.17
N ASN A 109 18.21 10.99 -2.61
CA ASN A 109 18.23 11.78 -3.85
C ASN A 109 18.82 13.19 -3.61
N GLY A 110 19.07 13.59 -2.36
CA GLY A 110 19.48 14.96 -1.98
C GLY A 110 20.92 15.13 -1.49
N GLU A 111 21.67 14.05 -1.25
CA GLU A 111 23.05 14.12 -0.76
C GLU A 111 23.94 13.07 -1.46
N THR A 112 24.65 13.47 -2.51
CA THR A 112 25.98 12.88 -2.75
C THR A 112 26.87 13.39 -1.62
N ASN A 113 26.94 12.67 -0.50
CA ASN A 113 27.89 12.98 0.56
C ASN A 113 29.32 12.76 0.02
N PRO A 114 30.13 13.80 -0.21
CA PRO A 114 31.46 13.65 -0.78
C PRO A 114 32.49 13.62 0.35
N ASP A 115 32.42 12.68 1.28
CA ASP A 115 33.58 12.33 2.11
C ASP A 115 33.29 11.13 3.01
N TYR A 116 33.60 9.93 2.54
CA TYR A 116 34.08 8.86 3.42
C TYR A 116 35.26 8.19 2.75
N HIS A 117 36.46 8.69 3.07
CA HIS A 117 37.69 7.91 2.99
C HIS A 117 37.51 6.67 3.88
N ILE A 118 37.56 5.48 3.27
CA ILE A 118 37.83 4.25 4.02
C ILE A 118 39.24 4.41 4.58
N LYS A 119 39.37 4.62 5.90
CA LYS A 119 40.66 4.43 6.55
C LYS A 119 40.96 2.93 6.49
N PRO A 120 42.06 2.51 5.85
CA PRO A 120 42.58 1.18 6.13
C PRO A 120 43.02 1.19 7.59
N ASP A 121 42.86 0.04 8.25
CA ASP A 121 43.33 -0.25 9.59
C ASP A 121 42.33 0.13 10.69
N ASN A 122 41.44 -0.82 11.01
CA ASN A 122 41.03 -1.05 12.40
C ASN A 122 40.81 -2.55 12.62
N ASP A 123 41.59 -3.07 13.56
CA ASP A 123 41.55 -4.42 14.08
C ASP A 123 40.13 -4.87 14.46
N ILE A 124 39.80 -6.09 14.05
CA ILE A 124 38.60 -6.80 14.48
C ILE A 124 38.81 -7.16 15.95
N SER A 125 38.12 -6.48 16.88
CA SER A 125 38.01 -6.96 18.26
C SER A 125 37.15 -8.25 18.29
N PRO A 126 37.54 -9.30 19.03
CA PRO A 126 36.90 -10.62 18.91
C PRO A 126 35.54 -10.78 19.62
N ASP A 127 35.02 -9.76 20.31
CA ASP A 127 33.91 -9.90 21.27
C ASP A 127 32.58 -9.24 20.82
N TYR A 128 32.34 -9.09 19.52
CA TYR A 128 30.99 -8.79 19.04
C TYR A 128 30.26 -10.08 18.67
N ASP A 129 29.36 -10.51 19.55
CA ASP A 129 28.33 -11.49 19.22
C ASP A 129 27.53 -10.98 18.01
N ILE A 130 27.65 -11.70 16.91
CA ILE A 130 26.83 -11.48 15.72
C ILE A 130 25.41 -11.92 16.10
N ASN A 131 24.55 -10.95 16.43
CA ASN A 131 23.13 -11.22 16.63
C ASN A 131 22.53 -11.63 15.26
N PRO A 132 22.03 -12.87 15.07
CA PRO A 132 21.64 -13.37 13.75
C PRO A 132 20.39 -12.70 13.15
N ASP A 133 19.68 -11.88 13.93
CA ASP A 133 18.32 -11.45 13.59
C ASP A 133 18.18 -10.04 13.00
N TYR A 134 19.27 -9.29 12.78
CA TYR A 134 19.18 -7.92 12.25
C TYR A 134 20.29 -7.50 11.29
N ASP A 135 20.62 -8.33 10.30
CA ASP A 135 21.52 -7.89 9.23
C ASP A 135 20.95 -8.15 7.83
N ILE A 136 19.92 -7.38 7.47
CA ILE A 136 19.64 -7.12 6.06
C ILE A 136 20.49 -5.92 5.67
N ASN A 137 21.72 -6.18 5.26
CA ASN A 137 22.61 -5.18 4.68
C ASN A 137 21.90 -4.59 3.43
N PRO A 138 21.34 -3.37 3.46
CA PRO A 138 20.68 -2.81 2.30
C PRO A 138 21.81 -2.31 1.40
N GLY A 139 22.12 -3.06 0.34
CA GLY A 139 23.01 -2.58 -0.71
C GLY A 139 22.71 -1.12 -1.01
N TYR A 140 23.73 -0.27 -0.85
CA TYR A 140 23.63 1.18 -0.99
C TYR A 140 23.00 1.52 -2.33
N ASP A 141 21.79 2.08 -2.26
CA ASP A 141 21.00 2.42 -3.42
C ASP A 141 21.22 3.90 -3.76
N ASN A 142 21.95 4.16 -4.83
CA ASN A 142 22.38 5.50 -5.26
C ASN A 142 21.27 6.30 -5.99
N ASN A 143 20.04 5.79 -6.05
CA ASN A 143 18.89 6.51 -6.62
C ASN A 143 17.59 6.12 -5.89
N PRO A 144 17.40 6.51 -4.63
CA PRO A 144 16.33 5.98 -3.78
C PRO A 144 14.89 6.33 -4.20
N GLY A 145 14.69 7.25 -5.16
CA GLY A 145 13.36 7.73 -5.57
C GLY A 145 12.50 6.63 -6.20
N TYR A 146 11.18 6.72 -5.98
CA TYR A 146 10.21 5.94 -6.74
C TYR A 146 9.82 6.69 -8.00
N ASP A 147 9.75 5.97 -9.13
CA ASP A 147 9.20 6.52 -10.38
C ASP A 147 7.67 6.39 -10.39
N ILE A 148 7.17 5.29 -9.82
CA ILE A 148 5.75 4.93 -9.82
C ILE A 148 5.35 4.42 -8.43
N VAL A 149 4.21 4.89 -7.93
CA VAL A 149 3.47 4.29 -6.83
C VAL A 149 2.21 3.65 -7.42
N GLN A 150 2.12 2.33 -7.34
CA GLN A 150 0.99 1.56 -7.82
C GLN A 150 0.15 1.09 -6.63
N VAL A 151 -1.12 1.45 -6.64
CA VAL A 151 -2.09 1.07 -5.61
C VAL A 151 -3.10 0.10 -6.19
N GLU A 152 -3.23 -1.07 -5.57
CA GLU A 152 -4.15 -2.13 -5.99
C GLU A 152 -5.41 -2.10 -5.13
N GLY A 153 -6.49 -1.50 -5.64
CA GLY A 153 -7.80 -1.48 -5.01
C GLY A 153 -8.08 -0.27 -4.12
N ILE A 154 -9.37 0.02 -3.95
CA ILE A 154 -9.85 1.20 -3.26
C ILE A 154 -9.50 1.24 -1.76
N GLU A 155 -9.36 0.10 -1.09
CA GLU A 155 -9.09 0.04 0.35
C GLU A 155 -7.73 0.64 0.73
N VAL A 156 -6.80 0.68 -0.22
CA VAL A 156 -5.45 1.22 -0.04
C VAL A 156 -5.20 2.53 -0.79
N ALA A 157 -6.20 3.06 -1.50
CA ALA A 157 -6.13 4.31 -2.26
C ALA A 157 -5.56 5.50 -1.46
N GLN A 158 -5.93 5.62 -0.19
CA GLN A 158 -5.43 6.68 0.71
C GLN A 158 -3.91 6.62 0.94
N TYR A 159 -3.30 5.45 0.84
CA TYR A 159 -1.86 5.28 1.01
C TYR A 159 -1.07 5.73 -0.22
N GLY A 160 -1.59 5.50 -1.43
CA GLY A 160 -0.99 6.07 -2.64
C GLY A 160 -1.06 7.58 -2.66
N ARG A 161 -2.21 8.15 -2.26
CA ARG A 161 -2.35 9.59 -2.10
C ARG A 161 -1.36 10.14 -1.08
N LEU A 162 -1.27 9.52 0.10
CA LEU A 162 -0.28 9.86 1.12
C LEU A 162 1.15 9.80 0.58
N ALA A 163 1.46 8.80 -0.26
CA ALA A 163 2.79 8.61 -0.83
C ALA A 163 3.16 9.73 -1.81
N VAL A 164 2.25 10.10 -2.73
CA VAL A 164 2.55 11.09 -3.79
C VAL A 164 2.35 12.54 -3.37
N GLU A 165 1.48 12.80 -2.39
CA GLU A 165 1.26 14.11 -1.77
C GLU A 165 2.34 14.44 -0.71
N HIS A 166 3.31 13.54 -0.49
CA HIS A 166 4.34 13.73 0.53
C HIS A 166 5.23 14.95 0.22
N PRO A 167 5.42 15.90 1.16
CA PRO A 167 6.15 17.14 0.91
C PRO A 167 7.62 16.95 0.49
N ALA A 168 8.23 15.83 0.90
CA ALA A 168 9.64 15.56 0.61
C ALA A 168 9.94 15.37 -0.89
N TRP A 169 8.94 15.16 -1.76
CA TRP A 169 9.12 15.09 -3.21
C TRP A 169 9.47 16.44 -3.86
N GLY A 170 9.15 17.57 -3.21
CA GLY A 170 9.36 18.90 -3.78
C GLY A 170 8.68 19.03 -5.15
N ALA A 171 9.48 19.31 -6.19
CA ALA A 171 8.99 19.49 -7.57
C ALA A 171 8.76 18.18 -8.34
N HIS A 172 9.30 17.05 -7.89
CA HIS A 172 9.28 15.78 -8.63
C HIS A 172 8.68 14.67 -7.76
N ARG A 173 7.39 14.40 -7.93
CA ARG A 173 6.68 13.27 -7.29
C ARG A 173 6.63 12.04 -8.21
N PRO A 174 6.57 10.83 -7.66
CA PRO A 174 6.25 9.63 -8.44
C PRO A 174 4.88 9.75 -9.11
N ALA A 175 4.73 9.06 -10.25
CA ALA A 175 3.43 8.87 -10.87
C ALA A 175 2.58 7.92 -10.01
N LEU A 176 1.33 8.30 -9.74
CA LEU A 176 0.37 7.45 -9.04
C LEU A 176 -0.47 6.67 -10.05
N ILE A 177 -0.37 5.34 -10.01
CA ILE A 177 -1.28 4.44 -10.70
C ILE A 177 -2.32 3.96 -9.69
N PHE A 178 -3.58 4.29 -9.94
CA PHE A 178 -4.69 3.77 -9.16
C PHE A 178 -5.37 2.65 -9.95
N ASP A 179 -5.12 1.41 -9.57
CA ASP A 179 -5.72 0.24 -10.17
C ASP A 179 -6.93 -0.18 -9.32
N ASP A 180 -8.13 0.21 -9.74
CA ASP A 180 -9.36 -0.15 -9.03
C ASP A 180 -10.06 -1.28 -9.77
N HIS A 181 -10.03 -2.47 -9.19
CA HIS A 181 -10.51 -3.68 -9.87
C HIS A 181 -12.00 -3.62 -10.20
N ASN A 182 -12.77 -2.79 -9.48
CA ASN A 182 -14.19 -2.57 -9.71
C ASN A 182 -14.55 -1.10 -9.49
N CYS A 183 -15.58 -0.62 -10.21
CA CYS A 183 -16.27 0.60 -9.81
C CYS A 183 -17.16 0.33 -8.59
N GLU A 184 -16.60 0.40 -7.39
CA GLU A 184 -17.25 0.04 -6.14
C GLU A 184 -18.53 0.86 -5.88
N TYR A 185 -18.55 2.13 -6.28
CA TYR A 185 -19.75 2.97 -6.20
C TYR A 185 -20.92 2.41 -7.04
N LEU A 186 -20.64 1.80 -8.21
CA LEU A 186 -21.67 1.18 -9.04
C LEU A 186 -22.18 -0.12 -8.43
N LEU A 187 -21.30 -0.89 -7.78
CA LEU A 187 -21.69 -2.09 -7.05
C LEU A 187 -22.63 -1.74 -5.89
N GLN A 188 -22.27 -0.74 -5.07
CA GLN A 188 -23.14 -0.28 -3.98
C GLN A 188 -24.47 0.30 -4.49
N LYS A 189 -24.45 1.04 -5.60
CA LYS A 189 -25.67 1.53 -6.27
C LYS A 189 -26.59 0.37 -6.65
N ARG A 190 -26.06 -0.67 -7.30
CA ARG A 190 -26.84 -1.86 -7.73
C ARG A 190 -27.36 -2.66 -6.55
N ASN A 191 -26.56 -2.85 -5.51
CA ASN A 191 -26.97 -3.52 -4.27
C ASN A 191 -28.14 -2.77 -3.61
N ALA A 192 -28.04 -1.45 -3.48
CA ALA A 192 -29.11 -0.63 -2.95
C ALA A 192 -30.42 -0.80 -3.73
N MET A 193 -30.37 -0.71 -5.06
CA MET A 193 -31.55 -0.83 -5.92
C MET A 193 -32.20 -2.20 -5.88
N THR A 194 -31.39 -3.24 -5.71
CA THR A 194 -31.88 -4.61 -5.56
C THR A 194 -32.57 -4.78 -4.21
N ASP A 195 -31.95 -4.29 -3.13
CA ASP A 195 -32.44 -4.47 -1.77
C ASP A 195 -33.67 -3.60 -1.46
N LEU A 196 -33.82 -2.45 -2.11
CA LEU A 196 -35.02 -1.60 -2.00
C LEU A 196 -36.32 -2.33 -2.42
N ARG A 197 -36.22 -3.35 -3.28
CA ARG A 197 -37.38 -4.14 -3.74
C ARG A 197 -37.96 -5.05 -2.65
N THR A 198 -37.21 -5.32 -1.58
CA THR A 198 -37.62 -6.22 -0.49
C THR A 198 -37.66 -5.45 0.83
N PRO A 199 -38.85 -5.22 1.44
CA PRO A 199 -38.96 -4.45 2.68
C PRO A 199 -38.06 -4.92 3.83
N ALA A 200 -37.92 -6.25 3.99
CA ALA A 200 -37.03 -6.83 5.00
C ALA A 200 -35.54 -6.47 4.81
N ARG A 201 -35.13 -6.04 3.62
CA ARG A 201 -33.74 -5.65 3.27
C ARG A 201 -33.50 -4.14 3.26
N TRP A 202 -34.50 -3.33 3.62
CA TRP A 202 -34.35 -1.87 3.65
C TRP A 202 -33.16 -1.36 4.49
N PRO A 203 -32.79 -1.96 5.64
CA PRO A 203 -31.58 -1.55 6.35
C PRO A 203 -30.30 -1.71 5.52
N ALA A 204 -30.17 -2.84 4.78
CA ALA A 204 -29.05 -3.09 3.88
C ALA A 204 -29.07 -2.16 2.66
N ALA A 205 -30.26 -1.84 2.15
CA ALA A 205 -30.43 -0.86 1.08
C ALA A 205 -29.98 0.54 1.51
N LEU A 206 -30.39 0.99 2.70
CA LEU A 206 -30.01 2.29 3.25
C LEU A 206 -28.49 2.38 3.47
N TYR A 207 -27.89 1.32 4.02
CA TYR A 207 -26.43 1.21 4.13
C TYR A 207 -25.76 1.39 2.75
N SER A 208 -26.21 0.64 1.75
CA SER A 208 -25.65 0.68 0.39
C SER A 208 -25.85 2.04 -0.28
N LEU A 209 -26.97 2.72 -0.05
CA LEU A 209 -27.23 4.09 -0.54
C LEU A 209 -26.24 5.10 0.07
N VAL A 210 -26.00 5.01 1.37
CA VAL A 210 -25.01 5.87 2.05
C VAL A 210 -23.61 5.60 1.51
N GLN A 211 -23.21 4.32 1.43
CA GLN A 211 -21.90 3.94 0.91
C GLN A 211 -21.70 4.34 -0.54
N TRP A 212 -22.71 4.18 -1.42
CA TRP A 212 -22.66 4.64 -2.80
C TRP A 212 -22.28 6.13 -2.88
N ARG A 213 -22.96 7.01 -2.14
CA ARG A 213 -22.67 8.45 -2.18
C ARG A 213 -21.26 8.79 -1.69
N LYS A 214 -20.76 8.04 -0.70
CA LYS A 214 -19.39 8.21 -0.18
C LYS A 214 -18.35 7.72 -1.16
N LEU A 215 -18.55 6.55 -1.77
CA LEU A 215 -17.65 5.97 -2.77
C LEU A 215 -17.54 6.86 -4.01
N VAL A 216 -18.65 7.42 -4.51
CA VAL A 216 -18.59 8.38 -5.63
C VAL A 216 -17.64 9.54 -5.33
N ARG A 217 -17.65 10.06 -4.09
CA ARG A 217 -16.75 11.14 -3.69
C ARG A 217 -15.32 10.64 -3.57
N TYR A 218 -15.13 9.50 -2.91
CA TYR A 218 -13.82 8.94 -2.60
C TYR A 218 -13.08 8.48 -3.86
N GLU A 219 -13.70 7.65 -4.71
CA GLU A 219 -13.13 7.22 -5.99
C GLU A 219 -12.79 8.41 -6.86
N ARG A 220 -13.72 9.37 -7.03
CA ARG A 220 -13.45 10.58 -7.82
C ARG A 220 -12.26 11.37 -7.27
N ALA A 221 -12.12 11.46 -5.94
CA ALA A 221 -10.98 12.14 -5.34
C ALA A 221 -9.68 11.39 -5.63
N THR A 222 -9.67 10.06 -5.55
CA THR A 222 -8.51 9.24 -5.89
C THR A 222 -8.14 9.33 -7.37
N CYS A 223 -9.10 9.16 -8.28
CA CYS A 223 -8.86 9.28 -9.73
C CYS A 223 -8.35 10.66 -10.14
N ARG A 224 -8.68 11.73 -9.38
CA ARG A 224 -8.17 13.09 -9.65
C ARG A 224 -6.71 13.28 -9.26
N VAL A 225 -6.23 12.52 -8.28
CA VAL A 225 -4.82 12.57 -7.83
C VAL A 225 -3.96 11.60 -8.65
N ALA A 226 -4.55 10.50 -9.13
CA ALA A 226 -3.89 9.51 -9.96
C ALA A 226 -3.50 10.08 -11.33
N ASP A 227 -2.30 9.73 -11.79
CA ASP A 227 -1.80 10.06 -13.14
C ASP A 227 -2.29 9.04 -14.18
N ALA A 228 -2.59 7.81 -13.73
CA ALA A 228 -3.24 6.78 -14.54
C ALA A 228 -4.22 5.96 -13.68
N VAL A 229 -5.28 5.48 -14.33
CA VAL A 229 -6.26 4.56 -13.73
C VAL A 229 -6.31 3.30 -14.60
N ALA A 230 -6.28 2.13 -13.96
CA ALA A 230 -6.33 0.82 -14.61
C ALA A 230 -7.56 0.03 -14.16
#